data_AF-A0A3N5ND62-F1
#
_entry.id   AF-A0A3N5ND62-F1
#
_cell.length_a   1.000
_cell.length_b   1.000
_cell.length_c   1.000
_cell.angle_alpha   90.00
_cell.angle_beta   90.00
_cell.angle_gamma   90.00
#
_symmetry.space_group_name_H-M   'P 1'
#
loop_
_entity.id
_entity.type
_entity.pdbx_description
1 polymer ?
#
loop_
_entity_poly.entity_id
_entity_poly.type
_entity_poly.pdbx_seq_one_letter_code
_entity_poly.pdbx_strand_id
1 'polypeptide(L)' 'SRQRSVPPRARCAAHFLVLATALQFSLGVATLLMRVPVALGAAHQGGAVLVFAAALWFAHELRRPAG' A
#
# COMPACT_ATOMS: atom_id res chain seq x y z
N SER A 1 -6.16 -21.35 19.69
CA SER A 1 -5.48 -20.15 19.14
C SER A 1 -6.03 -18.92 19.85
N ARG A 2 -5.18 -18.07 20.46
CA ARG A 2 -5.66 -16.78 20.98
C ARG A 2 -5.96 -15.88 19.78
N GLN A 3 -7.22 -15.50 19.57
CA GLN A 3 -7.56 -14.41 18.64
C GLN A 3 -6.93 -13.14 19.19
N ARG A 4 -5.78 -12.72 18.64
CA ARG A 4 -5.26 -11.38 18.90
C ARG A 4 -6.17 -10.41 18.17
N SER A 5 -6.91 -9.59 18.91
CA SER A 5 -7.67 -8.49 18.33
C SER A 5 -6.72 -7.59 17.55
N VAL A 6 -6.95 -7.43 16.24
CA VAL A 6 -6.18 -6.51 15.41
C VAL A 6 -6.60 -5.09 15.78
N PRO A 7 -5.66 -4.20 16.16
CA PRO A 7 -5.99 -2.82 16.47
C PRO A 7 -6.72 -2.15 15.30
N PRO A 8 -7.75 -1.31 15.54
CA PRO A 8 -8.50 -0.65 14.45
C PRO A 8 -7.60 0.11 13.45
N ARG A 9 -6.51 0.71 13.95
CA ARG A 9 -5.51 1.41 13.12
C ARG A 9 -4.72 0.46 12.22
N ALA A 10 -4.35 -0.72 12.71
CA ALA A 10 -3.69 -1.75 11.90
C ALA A 10 -4.64 -2.25 10.78
N ARG A 11 -5.93 -2.41 11.08
CA ARG A 11 -6.94 -2.75 10.05
C ARG A 11 -7.09 -1.64 9.00
N CYS A 12 -7.11 -0.38 9.43
CA CYS A 12 -7.14 0.77 8.52
C CYS A 12 -5.90 0.79 7.62
N ALA A 13 -4.71 0.67 8.19
CA ALA A 13 -3.45 0.62 7.43
C ALA A 13 -3.42 -0.56 6.44
N ALA A 14 -3.97 -1.71 6.80
CA ALA A 14 -4.11 -2.85 5.89
C ALA A 14 -5.01 -2.54 4.69
N HIS A 15 -6.16 -1.89 4.90
CA HIS A 15 -7.03 -1.46 3.80
C HIS A 15 -6.33 -0.47 2.87
N PHE A 16 -5.61 0.52 3.43
CA PHE A 16 -4.81 1.46 2.64
C PHE A 16 -3.74 0.74 1.82
N LEU A 17 -3.04 -0.22 2.42
CA LEU A 17 -2.03 -1.00 1.74
C LEU A 17 -2.62 -1.79 0.56
N VAL A 18 -3.76 -2.45 0.75
CA VAL A 18 -4.44 -3.22 -0.32
C VAL A 18 -4.89 -2.29 -1.44
N LEU A 19 -5.54 -1.17 -1.12
CA LEU A 19 -6.01 -0.20 -2.12
C LEU A 19 -4.85 0.42 -2.90
N ALA A 20 -3.79 0.86 -2.22
CA ALA A 20 -2.60 1.41 -2.85
C ALA A 20 -1.92 0.38 -3.77
N THR A 21 -1.83 -0.88 -3.32
CA THR A 21 -1.23 -1.97 -4.13
C THR A 21 -2.06 -2.25 -5.37
N ALA A 22 -3.39 -2.32 -5.26
CA ALA A 22 -4.27 -2.53 -6.41
C ALA A 22 -4.19 -1.39 -7.43
N LEU A 23 -4.13 -0.14 -6.96
CA LEU A 23 -3.92 1.03 -7.80
C LEU A 23 -2.54 0.97 -8.48
N GLN A 24 -1.49 0.69 -7.72
CA GLN A 24 -0.12 0.60 -8.22
C GLN A 24 0.04 -0.50 -9.28
N PHE A 25 -0.57 -1.66 -9.06
CA PHE A 25 -0.58 -2.76 -10.02
C PHE A 25 -1.27 -2.35 -11.32
N SER A 26 -2.48 -1.78 -11.21
CA SER A 26 -3.24 -1.30 -12.37
C SER A 26 -2.47 -0.24 -13.15
N LEU A 27 -1.82 0.68 -12.45
CA LEU A 27 -0.98 1.72 -13.05
C LEU A 27 0.27 1.15 -13.72
N GLY A 28 0.89 0.12 -13.15
CA GLY A 28 2.01 -0.61 -13.75
C GLY A 28 1.64 -1.37 -15.02
N VAL A 29 0.45 -1.96 -15.07
CA VAL A 29 -0.08 -2.56 -16.31
C VAL A 29 -0.33 -1.47 -17.35
N ALA A 30 -0.95 -0.36 -16.94
CA ALA A 30 -1.25 0.77 -17.82
C ALA A 30 0.02 1.41 -18.42
N THR A 31 1.10 1.56 -17.64
CA THR A 31 2.38 2.08 -18.16
C THR A 31 2.96 1.19 -19.26
N LEU A 32 2.92 -0.14 -19.10
CA LEU A 32 3.40 -1.07 -20.12
C LEU A 32 2.54 -1.01 -21.39
N LEU A 33 1.20 -1.07 -21.23
CA LEU A 33 0.27 -1.04 -22.37
C LEU A 33 0.37 0.25 -23.18
N MET A 34 0.70 1.38 -22.54
CA MET A 34 0.84 2.70 -23.19
C MET A 34 2.28 3.06 -23.58
N ARG A 35 3.22 2.10 -23.56
CA ARG A 35 4.64 2.31 -23.95
C ARG A 35 5.38 3.35 -23.08
N VAL A 36 5.17 3.27 -21.77
CA VAL A 36 5.89 4.03 -20.73
C VAL A 36 5.83 5.56 -20.93
N PRO A 37 4.64 6.18 -21.01
CA PRO A 37 4.55 7.63 -21.09
C PRO A 37 5.00 8.24 -19.76
N VAL A 38 5.79 9.32 -19.82
CA VAL A 38 6.48 9.93 -18.66
C VAL A 38 5.53 10.22 -17.49
N ALA A 39 4.34 10.78 -17.77
CA ALA A 39 3.37 11.12 -16.73
C ALA A 39 2.88 9.88 -15.96
N LEU A 40 2.58 8.77 -16.65
CA LEU A 40 2.17 7.54 -15.98
C LEU A 40 3.34 6.84 -15.30
N GLY A 41 4.55 6.92 -15.88
CA GLY A 41 5.78 6.43 -15.25
C GLY A 41 6.05 7.14 -13.93
N ALA A 42 5.93 8.47 -13.91
CA ALA A 42 6.07 9.27 -12.69
C ALA A 42 4.97 8.94 -11.67
N ALA A 43 3.71 8.81 -12.12
CA ALA A 43 2.61 8.39 -11.24
C ALA A 43 2.85 6.99 -10.66
N HIS A 44 3.39 6.05 -11.45
CA HIS A 44 3.76 4.71 -11.00
C HIS A 44 4.89 4.74 -9.97
N GLN A 45 5.93 5.54 -10.18
CA GLN A 45 7.00 5.68 -9.20
C GLN A 45 6.49 6.29 -7.88
N GLY A 46 5.67 7.35 -7.96
CA GLY A 46 5.02 7.94 -6.78
C GLY A 46 4.08 6.98 -6.07
N GLY A 47 3.31 6.19 -6.81
CA GLY A 47 2.44 5.16 -6.25
C GLY A 47 3.22 4.04 -5.54
N ALA A 48 4.41 3.68 -6.03
CA ALA A 48 5.29 2.72 -5.33
C ALA A 48 5.73 3.26 -3.95
N VAL A 49 6.02 4.56 -3.86
CA VAL A 49 6.34 5.22 -2.57
C VAL A 49 5.13 5.20 -1.63
N LEU A 50 3.92 5.42 -2.15
CA LEU A 50 2.68 5.31 -1.35
C LEU A 50 2.45 3.89 -0.82
N VAL A 51 2.66 2.86 -1.65
CA VAL A 51 2.59 1.45 -1.21
C VAL A 51 3.62 1.19 -0.12
N PHE A 52 4.86 1.64 -0.31
CA PHE A 52 5.92 1.48 0.68
C PHE A 52 5.58 2.16 2.01
N ALA A 53 5.09 3.40 1.97
CA ALA A 53 4.66 4.13 3.17
C ALA A 53 3.49 3.44 3.89
N ALA A 54 2.50 2.93 3.15
CA ALA A 54 1.38 2.17 3.71
C ALA A 54 1.86 0.84 4.36
N ALA A 55 2.83 0.17 3.75
CA ALA A 55 3.43 -1.06 4.30
C ALA A 55 4.20 -0.77 5.60
N LEU A 56 4.98 0.31 5.63
CA LEU A 56 5.66 0.76 6.84
C LEU A 56 4.67 1.14 7.94
N TRP A 57 3.59 1.85 7.60
CA TRP A 57 2.55 2.19 8.56
C TRP A 57 1.88 0.92 9.11
N PHE A 58 1.49 -0.02 8.26
CA PHE A 58 0.90 -1.27 8.69
C PHE A 58 1.85 -2.07 9.61
N ALA A 59 3.11 -2.21 9.22
CA ALA A 59 4.13 -2.87 10.02
C ALA A 59 4.36 -2.17 11.38
N HIS A 60 4.31 -0.84 11.41
CA HIS A 60 4.39 -0.05 12.63
C HIS A 60 3.21 -0.35 13.56
N GLU A 61 1.97 -0.32 13.06
CA GLU A 61 0.77 -0.62 13.86
C GLU A 61 0.76 -2.05 14.40
N LEU A 62 1.32 -3.03 13.67
CA LEU A 62 1.48 -4.40 14.17
C LEU A 62 2.52 -4.55 15.30
N ARG A 63 3.49 -3.63 15.37
CA ARG A 63 4.52 -3.60 16.41
C ARG A 63 4.13 -2.79 17.64
N ARG A 64 3.07 -1.97 17.57
CA ARG A 64 2.57 -1.22 18.72
C ARG A 64 2.09 -2.22 19.79
N PRO A 65 2.54 -2.11 21.04
CA PRO A 65 1.97 -2.87 22.14
C PRO A 65 0.46 -2.65 22.17
N ALA A 66 -0.32 -3.69 22.47
CA ALA A 66 -1.72 -3.51 22.82
C ALA A 66 -1.74 -2.58 24.04
N GLY A 67 -2.17 -1.34 23.83
CA GLY A 67 -2.46 -0.40 24.90
C GLY A 67 -3.61 -0.91 25.77
#